data_AF-A0A7W2SJ03-F1
#
_entry.id   AF-A0A7W2SJ03-F1
#
_cell.length_a   1.000
_cell.length_b   1.000
_cell.length_c   1.000
_cell.angle_alpha   90.00
_cell.angle_beta   90.00
_cell.angle_gamma   90.00
#
_symmetry.space_group_name_H-M   'P 1'
#
loop_
_entity.id
_entity.type
_entity.pdbx_description
1 polymer ?
#
loop_
_entity_poly.entity_id
_entity_poly.type
_entity_poly.pdbx_seq_one_letter_code
_entity_poly.pdbx_strand_id
1 'polypeptide(L)'
;MTNLAPCFTLFSQAVDSITLPEKFTFPFYYQPQPLAVKAVEQLQQQLEMLPQWLEKTVLNASVESKKTNAGKMFGVLVVQNNQQELGFLSAYSGQLEDNTADINFVPAVSNMQLQDAAFLAENRIINNINAEIEQLAHSEPLRVINNQLSAATASYQQELIAQQSLMVASRLQRKQQRSEAIDRLAEHDFEELKTNLAGQSIQEKKQLQALKQSWQDQLDLLQQALASITSEINKLKKLRKSRSKNLQKKLFAQYQFLNAKGEAKDLNAIFAELPDHTPPAGAGDCAAPKLLQYAYQHNLKPLAMAEFWWGAAPKSAIRQHKNYYPSCYSKCQPILTHMLQGLQVDDNPLLINPALGKDLAIVYQDADMLVVNKPAEFLSVPGRNIEDSVYSRIKSQFPQASGPIIVHRLDMSTSGLLIIALNKVAHKALQKQFIERTIEKRYVALVDGNIVAESGSIDLPLTLDFDDKPRQMVCYQHGKHALTTWRVLERKNNTTRLHLFPKTGRTHQLRVHCAHKMGLNMPIVGDDHYGLKANRLHLHAEYLSFCHPINETKLVFEVAADF
;
A
#
# COMPACT_ATOMS: atom_id res chain seq x y z
N MET A 1 -3.26 -27.25 -44.93
CA MET A 1 -2.37 -26.84 -43.82
C MET A 1 -3.16 -25.86 -42.98
N THR A 2 -3.54 -26.30 -41.78
CA THR A 2 -4.43 -25.62 -40.84
C THR A 2 -3.82 -24.30 -40.39
N ASN A 3 -4.55 -23.20 -40.63
CA ASN A 3 -4.13 -21.86 -40.27
C ASN A 3 -4.44 -21.63 -38.77
N LEU A 4 -3.72 -22.34 -37.89
CA LEU A 4 -3.76 -22.11 -36.44
C LEU A 4 -3.23 -20.69 -36.17
N ALA A 5 -3.90 -19.93 -35.30
CA ALA A 5 -3.41 -18.61 -34.91
C ALA A 5 -1.96 -18.75 -34.38
N PRO A 6 -1.01 -17.88 -34.76
CA PRO A 6 0.42 -18.11 -34.52
C PRO A 6 0.82 -18.28 -33.04
N CYS A 7 0.02 -17.75 -32.10
CA CYS A 7 0.26 -17.90 -30.66
C CYS A 7 -0.57 -19.00 -29.98
N PHE A 8 -1.39 -19.76 -30.73
CA PHE A 8 -2.19 -20.86 -30.19
C PHE A 8 -1.29 -22.08 -29.93
N THR A 9 -1.17 -22.47 -28.66
CA THR A 9 -0.33 -23.60 -28.23
C THR A 9 -1.21 -24.77 -27.82
N LEU A 10 -0.97 -25.96 -28.39
CA LEU A 10 -1.64 -27.19 -28.01
C LEU A 10 -1.08 -27.74 -26.68
N PHE A 11 -1.92 -28.44 -25.93
CA PHE A 11 -1.47 -29.17 -24.75
C PHE A 11 -0.58 -30.34 -25.16
N SER A 12 0.59 -30.48 -24.51
CA SER A 12 1.52 -31.59 -24.75
C SER A 12 1.08 -32.90 -24.10
N GLN A 13 0.16 -32.82 -23.14
CA GLN A 13 -0.45 -33.95 -22.44
C GLN A 13 -1.96 -33.95 -22.67
N ALA A 14 -2.57 -35.14 -22.66
CA ALA A 14 -4.02 -35.26 -22.77
C ALA A 14 -4.73 -34.56 -21.60
N VAL A 15 -5.69 -33.69 -21.92
CA VAL A 15 -6.50 -32.94 -20.94
C VAL A 15 -7.97 -33.35 -20.96
N ASP A 16 -8.33 -34.37 -21.73
CA ASP A 16 -9.72 -34.80 -21.98
C ASP A 16 -10.44 -35.29 -20.71
N SER A 17 -9.69 -35.70 -19.68
CA SER A 17 -10.22 -36.10 -18.38
C SER A 17 -10.63 -34.92 -17.49
N ILE A 18 -10.29 -33.68 -17.87
CA ILE A 18 -10.59 -32.48 -17.11
C ILE A 18 -11.87 -31.85 -17.67
N THR A 19 -12.88 -31.69 -16.82
CA THR A 19 -14.16 -31.07 -17.20
C THR A 19 -13.96 -29.62 -17.64
N LEU A 20 -14.56 -29.25 -18.76
CA LEU A 20 -14.57 -27.86 -19.25
C LEU A 20 -15.35 -26.96 -18.30
N PRO A 21 -14.84 -25.77 -17.95
CA PRO A 21 -15.56 -24.84 -17.11
C PRO A 21 -16.78 -24.28 -17.85
N GLU A 22 -17.93 -24.23 -17.17
CA GLU A 22 -19.16 -23.64 -17.74
C GLU A 22 -19.07 -22.11 -17.85
N LYS A 23 -18.40 -21.47 -16.89
CA LYS A 23 -18.17 -20.03 -16.82
C LYS A 23 -16.67 -19.74 -16.81
N PHE A 24 -16.30 -18.58 -17.34
CA PHE A 24 -14.94 -18.06 -17.30
C PHE A 24 -14.55 -17.67 -15.87
N THR A 25 -13.32 -17.98 -15.47
CA THR A 25 -12.84 -17.73 -14.10
C THR A 25 -12.82 -16.24 -13.74
N PHE A 26 -13.32 -15.89 -12.55
CA PHE A 26 -13.29 -14.51 -12.05
C PHE A 26 -11.85 -14.04 -11.75
N PRO A 27 -11.26 -13.09 -12.51
CA PRO A 27 -9.80 -12.91 -12.52
C PRO A 27 -9.24 -12.13 -11.31
N PHE A 28 -10.09 -11.53 -10.47
CA PHE A 28 -9.64 -10.63 -9.39
C PHE A 28 -9.52 -11.31 -8.02
N TYR A 29 -10.07 -12.52 -7.89
CA TYR A 29 -9.94 -13.36 -6.70
C TYR A 29 -10.27 -14.80 -7.09
N TYR A 30 -9.25 -15.60 -7.41
CA TYR A 30 -9.47 -16.98 -7.85
C TYR A 30 -8.37 -17.92 -7.40
N GLN A 31 -8.75 -19.20 -7.44
CA GLN A 31 -7.84 -20.32 -7.55
C GLN A 31 -7.88 -20.77 -9.01
N PRO A 32 -6.73 -20.95 -9.69
CA PRO A 32 -6.70 -21.39 -11.07
C PRO A 32 -7.51 -22.67 -11.31
N GLN A 33 -8.31 -22.69 -12.38
CA GLN A 33 -9.00 -23.89 -12.83
C GLN A 33 -7.98 -24.97 -13.25
N PRO A 34 -8.29 -26.28 -13.10
CA PRO A 34 -7.35 -27.35 -13.41
C PRO A 34 -6.75 -27.30 -14.83
N LEU A 35 -7.54 -26.91 -15.84
CA LEU A 35 -7.02 -26.70 -17.21
C LEU A 35 -5.98 -25.58 -17.29
N ALA A 36 -6.22 -24.47 -16.59
CA ALA A 36 -5.28 -23.36 -16.55
C ALA A 36 -3.99 -23.76 -15.81
N VAL A 37 -4.10 -24.58 -14.75
CA VAL A 37 -2.92 -25.17 -14.07
C VAL A 37 -2.09 -26.00 -15.04
N LYS A 38 -2.71 -26.85 -15.88
CA LYS A 38 -1.98 -27.64 -16.90
C LYS A 38 -1.26 -26.77 -17.93
N ALA A 39 -1.91 -25.70 -18.39
CA ALA A 39 -1.29 -24.73 -19.29
C ALA A 39 -0.11 -24.01 -18.62
N VAL A 40 -0.23 -23.65 -17.34
CA VAL A 40 0.88 -23.06 -16.57
C VAL A 40 2.03 -24.04 -16.40
N GLU A 41 1.78 -25.29 -16.02
CA GLU A 41 2.81 -26.32 -15.88
C GLU A 41 3.61 -26.48 -17.17
N GLN A 42 2.94 -26.54 -18.32
CA GLN A 42 3.59 -26.63 -19.63
C GLN A 42 4.43 -25.38 -19.94
N LEU A 43 3.89 -24.18 -19.69
CA LEU A 43 4.65 -22.94 -19.89
C LEU A 43 5.86 -22.85 -18.95
N GLN A 44 5.71 -23.27 -17.68
CA GLN A 44 6.82 -23.29 -16.72
C GLN A 44 7.93 -24.25 -17.16
N GLN A 45 7.60 -25.43 -17.68
CA GLN A 45 8.59 -26.35 -18.26
C GLN A 45 9.33 -25.72 -19.44
N GLN A 46 8.60 -25.03 -20.34
CA GLN A 46 9.22 -24.30 -21.45
C GLN A 46 10.16 -23.19 -20.95
N LEU A 47 9.76 -22.45 -19.91
CA LEU A 47 10.58 -21.40 -19.31
C LEU A 47 11.84 -21.93 -18.62
N GLU A 48 11.78 -23.13 -18.00
CA GLU A 48 12.95 -23.79 -17.40
C GLU A 48 13.98 -24.24 -18.45
N MET A 49 13.52 -24.60 -19.65
CA MET A 49 14.37 -24.99 -20.76
C MET A 49 15.04 -23.81 -21.49
N LEU A 50 14.79 -22.56 -21.07
CA LEU A 50 15.37 -21.34 -21.67
C LEU A 50 16.51 -20.76 -20.80
N PRO A 51 17.73 -21.33 -20.82
CA PRO A 51 18.83 -20.86 -19.98
C PRO A 51 19.34 -19.46 -20.33
N GLN A 52 19.28 -19.03 -21.60
CA GLN A 52 19.88 -17.75 -22.06
C GLN A 52 18.95 -16.52 -21.98
N TRP A 53 17.63 -16.71 -22.00
CA TRP A 53 16.68 -15.59 -22.03
C TRP A 53 16.61 -14.86 -20.68
N LEU A 54 16.78 -15.58 -19.56
CA LEU A 54 16.78 -14.94 -18.25
C LEU A 54 17.98 -13.98 -18.08
N GLU A 55 19.16 -14.38 -18.57
CA GLU A 55 20.39 -13.59 -18.47
C GLU A 55 20.40 -12.34 -19.37
N LYS A 56 19.80 -12.40 -20.57
CA LYS A 56 19.82 -11.30 -21.56
C LYS A 56 18.65 -10.31 -21.45
N THR A 57 17.44 -10.77 -21.13
CA THR A 57 16.19 -9.98 -21.29
C THR A 57 15.47 -9.68 -19.99
N VAL A 58 15.87 -10.32 -18.87
CA VAL A 58 15.16 -10.20 -17.58
C VAL A 58 16.07 -9.71 -16.45
N LEU A 59 17.38 -9.91 -16.54
CA LEU A 59 18.33 -9.57 -15.48
C LEU A 59 19.26 -8.38 -15.81
N ASN A 60 19.44 -8.00 -17.09
CA ASN A 60 20.47 -7.01 -17.49
C ASN A 60 20.02 -5.91 -18.47
N ALA A 61 18.73 -5.73 -18.76
CA ALA A 61 18.27 -4.67 -19.66
C ALA A 61 18.11 -3.31 -18.97
N SER A 62 19.22 -2.72 -18.49
CA SER A 62 19.50 -1.28 -18.62
C SER A 62 20.97 -1.01 -18.34
N VAL A 63 21.74 -0.63 -19.36
CA VAL A 63 23.17 -0.31 -19.28
C VAL A 63 23.46 0.99 -18.50
N GLU A 64 22.46 1.65 -17.90
CA GLU A 64 22.67 2.88 -17.11
C GLU A 64 22.00 2.91 -15.73
N SER A 65 21.45 1.79 -15.24
CA SER A 65 20.99 1.75 -13.85
C SER A 65 21.38 0.46 -13.14
N LYS A 66 22.24 0.59 -12.13
CA LYS A 66 22.51 -0.45 -11.11
C LYS A 66 21.21 -0.78 -10.36
N LYS A 67 20.29 -1.59 -10.92
CA LYS A 67 19.07 -2.04 -10.22
C LYS A 67 18.65 -3.48 -10.60
N THR A 68 19.07 -4.39 -9.73
CA THR A 68 18.43 -5.66 -9.32
C THR A 68 17.50 -6.42 -10.29
N ASN A 69 17.97 -7.59 -10.71
CA ASN A 69 17.28 -8.85 -11.02
C ASN A 69 15.88 -9.01 -10.40
N ALA A 70 14.82 -8.53 -11.05
CA ALA A 70 13.44 -8.73 -10.62
C ALA A 70 12.69 -9.62 -11.61
N GLY A 71 11.86 -10.53 -11.08
CA GLY A 71 10.99 -11.39 -11.87
C GLY A 71 9.89 -10.63 -12.63
N LYS A 72 9.07 -11.37 -13.38
CA LYS A 72 7.92 -10.84 -14.15
C LYS A 72 6.65 -11.65 -13.87
N MET A 73 5.50 -11.02 -14.11
CA MET A 73 4.22 -11.74 -14.12
C MET A 73 4.02 -12.41 -15.48
N PHE A 74 3.67 -13.68 -15.47
CA PHE A 74 3.28 -14.46 -16.64
C PHE A 74 1.80 -14.81 -16.55
N GLY A 75 1.19 -15.08 -17.68
CA GLY A 75 -0.19 -15.54 -17.73
C GLY A 75 -0.42 -16.51 -18.87
N VAL A 76 -1.37 -17.41 -18.66
CA VAL A 76 -1.94 -18.27 -19.69
C VAL A 76 -3.44 -18.05 -19.80
N LEU A 77 -3.97 -18.20 -21.00
CA LEU A 77 -5.41 -18.20 -21.27
C LEU A 77 -5.75 -19.47 -22.03
N VAL A 78 -6.46 -20.38 -21.38
CA VAL A 78 -7.03 -21.56 -22.02
C VAL A 78 -8.16 -21.10 -22.93
N VAL A 79 -8.09 -21.52 -24.18
CA VAL A 79 -8.99 -21.12 -25.24
C VAL A 79 -9.44 -22.32 -26.06
N GLN A 80 -10.60 -22.18 -26.69
CA GLN A 80 -11.08 -23.12 -27.70
C GLN A 80 -11.11 -22.42 -29.05
N ASN A 81 -10.57 -23.07 -30.09
CA ASN A 81 -10.58 -22.54 -31.45
C ASN A 81 -11.90 -22.87 -32.18
N ASN A 82 -12.05 -22.39 -33.42
CA ASN A 82 -13.25 -22.64 -34.24
C ASN A 82 -13.45 -24.12 -34.62
N GLN A 83 -12.41 -24.94 -34.53
CA GLN A 83 -12.45 -26.39 -34.75
C GLN A 83 -12.79 -27.15 -33.47
N GLN A 84 -13.16 -26.45 -32.39
CA GLN A 84 -13.41 -27.00 -31.05
C GLN A 84 -12.18 -27.60 -30.36
N GLU A 85 -10.98 -27.38 -30.89
CA GLU A 85 -9.73 -27.85 -30.28
C GLU A 85 -9.35 -26.96 -29.09
N LEU A 86 -8.87 -27.60 -28.02
CA LEU A 86 -8.40 -26.93 -26.82
C LEU A 86 -6.90 -26.62 -26.92
N GLY A 87 -6.56 -25.40 -26.54
CA GLY A 87 -5.19 -24.95 -26.41
C GLY A 87 -5.09 -23.79 -25.44
N PHE A 88 -3.94 -23.13 -25.42
CA PHE A 88 -3.73 -21.95 -24.60
C PHE A 88 -2.86 -20.92 -25.31
N LEU A 89 -3.04 -19.67 -24.89
CA LEU A 89 -2.19 -18.53 -25.22
C LEU A 89 -1.27 -18.24 -24.04
N SER A 90 -0.08 -17.70 -24.31
CA SER A 90 0.90 -17.32 -23.29
C SER A 90 1.26 -15.83 -23.39
N ALA A 91 1.40 -15.15 -22.25
CA ALA A 91 1.81 -13.75 -22.16
C ALA A 91 2.66 -13.50 -20.92
N TYR A 92 3.33 -12.35 -20.88
CA TYR A 92 3.98 -11.82 -19.67
C TYR A 92 3.76 -10.31 -19.55
N SER A 93 3.95 -9.73 -18.37
CA SER A 93 3.80 -8.29 -18.14
C SER A 93 4.94 -7.49 -18.75
N GLY A 94 4.61 -6.41 -19.47
CA GLY A 94 5.56 -5.54 -20.16
C GLY A 94 5.52 -5.70 -21.69
N GLN A 95 6.39 -4.97 -22.39
CA GLN A 95 6.51 -5.01 -23.84
C GLN A 95 7.47 -6.13 -24.30
N LEU A 96 7.30 -6.60 -25.54
CA LEU A 96 8.15 -7.61 -26.15
C LEU A 96 9.54 -7.04 -26.42
N GLU A 97 10.55 -7.66 -25.83
CA GLU A 97 11.96 -7.46 -26.18
C GLU A 97 12.35 -8.68 -27.01
N ASP A 98 12.63 -8.45 -28.29
CA ASP A 98 13.09 -9.34 -29.37
C ASP A 98 12.79 -10.86 -29.26
N ASN A 99 12.05 -11.32 -30.28
CA ASN A 99 11.78 -12.69 -30.71
C ASN A 99 12.56 -13.80 -29.97
N THR A 100 11.89 -14.43 -29.00
CA THR A 100 12.31 -15.73 -28.47
C THR A 100 11.87 -16.82 -29.43
N ALA A 101 12.82 -17.47 -30.11
CA ALA A 101 12.53 -18.43 -31.17
C ALA A 101 11.69 -19.66 -30.73
N ASP A 102 11.52 -19.91 -29.43
CA ASP A 102 10.96 -21.17 -28.92
C ASP A 102 9.62 -21.06 -28.16
N ILE A 103 9.14 -19.86 -27.81
CA ILE A 103 7.80 -19.66 -27.20
C ILE A 103 7.06 -18.54 -27.92
N ASN A 104 5.87 -18.85 -28.42
CA ASN A 104 5.00 -17.90 -29.12
C ASN A 104 4.14 -17.09 -28.13
N PHE A 105 4.74 -16.07 -27.51
CA PHE A 105 4.00 -15.12 -26.69
C PHE A 105 3.08 -14.22 -27.52
N VAL A 106 1.90 -13.90 -27.00
CA VAL A 106 1.01 -12.93 -27.64
C VAL A 106 1.65 -11.53 -27.67
N PRO A 107 1.44 -10.76 -28.74
CA PRO A 107 2.00 -9.42 -28.90
C PRO A 107 1.43 -8.41 -27.87
N ALA A 108 2.07 -7.24 -27.79
CA ALA A 108 1.49 -6.09 -27.09
C ALA A 108 0.17 -5.66 -27.75
N VAL A 109 -0.75 -5.09 -26.97
CA VAL A 109 -2.06 -4.64 -27.50
C VAL A 109 -1.91 -3.49 -28.50
N SER A 110 -0.97 -2.58 -28.28
CA SER A 110 -0.69 -1.48 -29.21
C SER A 110 0.52 -1.78 -30.08
N ASN A 111 0.41 -1.55 -31.39
CA ASN A 111 1.51 -1.63 -32.36
C ASN A 111 2.48 -0.45 -32.30
N MET A 112 2.25 0.53 -31.41
CA MET A 112 3.16 1.65 -31.24
C MET A 112 4.46 1.12 -30.64
N GLN A 113 5.42 0.83 -31.51
CA GLN A 113 6.81 0.74 -31.09
C GLN A 113 7.12 2.06 -30.41
N LEU A 114 7.82 2.02 -29.27
CA LEU A 114 8.41 3.19 -28.60
C LEU A 114 9.34 4.02 -29.52
N GLN A 115 9.44 3.64 -30.80
CA GLN A 115 10.24 4.21 -31.87
C GLN A 115 9.46 5.16 -32.82
N ASP A 116 8.16 5.43 -32.59
CA ASP A 116 7.48 6.50 -33.36
C ASP A 116 8.24 7.82 -33.22
N ALA A 117 8.67 8.37 -34.37
CA ALA A 117 9.47 9.60 -34.43
C ALA A 117 8.78 10.79 -33.75
N ALA A 118 7.45 10.89 -33.85
CA ALA A 118 6.70 11.98 -33.21
C ALA A 118 6.68 11.83 -31.68
N PHE A 119 6.54 10.60 -31.17
CA PHE A 119 6.62 10.29 -29.75
C PHE A 119 8.01 10.53 -29.19
N LEU A 120 9.05 10.04 -29.87
CA LEU A 120 10.45 10.22 -29.49
C LEU A 120 10.82 11.71 -29.44
N ALA A 121 10.34 12.51 -30.40
CA ALA A 121 10.56 13.95 -30.41
C ALA A 121 9.94 14.64 -29.19
N GLU A 122 8.67 14.35 -28.87
CA GLU A 122 8.02 14.94 -27.69
C GLU A 122 8.67 14.47 -26.37
N ASN A 123 9.09 13.20 -26.29
CA ASN A 123 9.77 12.66 -25.12
C ASN A 123 11.15 13.34 -24.91
N ARG A 124 11.90 13.63 -25.99
CA ARG A 124 13.14 14.43 -25.92
C ARG A 124 12.88 15.83 -25.37
N ILE A 125 11.81 16.50 -25.78
CA ILE A 125 11.43 17.81 -25.24
C ILE A 125 11.16 17.72 -23.73
N ILE A 126 10.40 16.72 -23.29
CA ILE A 126 10.10 16.49 -21.86
C ILE A 126 11.38 16.24 -21.06
N ASN A 127 12.32 15.44 -21.60
CA ASN A 127 13.59 15.16 -20.95
C ASN A 127 14.49 16.40 -20.86
N ASN A 128 14.53 17.23 -21.90
CA ASN A 128 15.24 18.50 -21.87
C ASN A 128 14.69 19.43 -20.79
N ILE A 129 13.36 19.53 -20.65
CA ILE A 129 12.74 20.31 -19.57
C ILE A 129 13.10 19.75 -18.19
N ASN A 130 13.16 18.42 -18.02
CA ASN A 130 13.59 17.83 -16.75
C ASN A 130 15.04 18.21 -16.42
N ALA A 131 15.94 18.14 -17.40
CA ALA A 131 17.34 18.53 -17.24
C ALA A 131 17.47 20.02 -16.86
N GLU A 132 16.68 20.89 -17.49
CA GLU A 132 16.65 22.33 -17.17
C GLU A 132 16.12 22.59 -15.74
N ILE A 133 15.05 21.89 -15.32
CA ILE A 133 14.55 21.94 -13.94
C ILE A 133 15.64 21.51 -12.95
N GLU A 134 16.36 20.43 -13.27
CA GLU A 134 17.41 19.90 -12.41
C GLU A 134 18.60 20.87 -12.31
N GLN A 135 19.01 21.47 -13.41
CA GLN A 135 20.05 22.52 -13.43
C GLN A 135 19.65 23.74 -12.59
N LEU A 136 18.42 24.26 -12.75
CA LEU A 136 17.93 25.40 -11.98
C LEU A 136 17.77 25.05 -10.49
N ALA A 137 17.32 23.83 -10.16
CA ALA A 137 17.17 23.37 -8.78
C ALA A 137 18.51 23.22 -8.05
N HIS A 138 19.61 22.98 -8.77
CA HIS A 138 20.96 22.91 -8.22
C HIS A 138 21.80 24.17 -8.49
N SER A 139 21.16 25.25 -8.94
CA SER A 139 21.86 26.49 -9.26
C SER A 139 22.43 27.18 -8.01
N GLU A 140 23.60 27.79 -8.16
CA GLU A 140 24.26 28.53 -7.07
C GLU A 140 23.36 29.61 -6.45
N PRO A 141 22.62 30.44 -7.23
CA PRO A 141 21.74 31.47 -6.66
C PRO A 141 20.66 30.88 -5.75
N LEU A 142 20.07 29.73 -6.13
CA LEU A 142 19.04 29.07 -5.32
C LEU A 142 19.63 28.49 -4.03
N ARG A 143 20.84 27.94 -4.08
CA ARG A 143 21.55 27.43 -2.90
C ARG A 143 21.87 28.56 -1.92
N VAL A 144 22.42 29.68 -2.44
CA VAL A 144 22.76 30.86 -1.63
C VAL A 144 21.54 31.43 -0.95
N ILE A 145 20.44 31.67 -1.68
CA ILE A 145 19.24 32.28 -1.08
C ILE A 145 18.58 31.37 -0.03
N ASN A 146 18.57 30.04 -0.25
CA ASN A 146 18.06 29.08 0.73
C ASN A 146 18.91 29.07 2.01
N ASN A 147 20.24 29.11 1.87
CA ASN A 147 21.15 29.20 3.01
C ASN A 147 20.95 30.52 3.78
N GLN A 148 20.82 31.65 3.07
CA GLN A 148 20.55 32.95 3.67
C GLN A 148 19.22 32.97 4.42
N LEU A 149 18.15 32.42 3.82
CA LEU A 149 16.83 32.34 4.44
C LEU A 149 16.85 31.44 5.68
N SER A 150 17.53 30.29 5.61
CA SER A 150 17.70 29.39 6.75
C SER A 150 18.48 30.05 7.90
N ALA A 151 19.58 30.74 7.57
CA ALA A 151 20.38 31.47 8.56
C ALA A 151 19.58 32.61 9.19
N ALA A 152 18.90 33.43 8.39
CA ALA A 152 18.05 34.53 8.87
C ALA A 152 16.91 34.02 9.77
N THR A 153 16.29 32.90 9.40
CA THR A 153 15.22 32.27 10.22
C THR A 153 15.77 31.80 11.56
N ALA A 154 16.96 31.19 11.59
CA ALA A 154 17.61 30.76 12.82
C ALA A 154 17.98 31.96 13.72
N SER A 155 18.57 33.02 13.15
CA SER A 155 18.89 34.26 13.87
C SER A 155 17.63 34.92 14.46
N TYR A 156 16.55 35.02 13.69
CA TYR A 156 15.27 35.53 14.18
C TYR A 156 14.76 34.74 15.38
N GLN A 157 14.78 33.41 15.32
CA GLN A 157 14.34 32.56 16.43
C GLN A 157 15.22 32.77 17.67
N GLN A 158 16.54 32.85 17.50
CA GLN A 158 17.47 33.07 18.61
C GLN A 158 17.24 34.43 19.27
N GLU A 159 17.14 35.51 18.50
CA GLU A 159 16.90 36.86 19.02
C GLU A 159 15.53 36.99 19.67
N LEU A 160 14.50 36.37 19.09
CA LEU A 160 13.15 36.35 19.67
C LEU A 160 13.14 35.68 21.04
N ILE A 161 13.81 34.53 21.18
CA ILE A 161 13.93 33.82 22.46
C ILE A 161 14.73 34.65 23.47
N ALA A 162 15.83 35.27 23.04
CA ALA A 162 16.65 36.12 23.89
C ALA A 162 15.85 37.32 24.43
N GLN A 163 15.10 38.01 23.56
CA GLN A 163 14.26 39.14 23.94
C GLN A 163 13.12 38.72 24.88
N GLN A 164 12.48 37.58 24.62
CA GLN A 164 11.44 37.05 25.51
C GLN A 164 11.99 36.67 26.89
N SER A 165 13.20 36.09 26.94
CA SER A 165 13.87 35.72 28.18
C SER A 165 14.23 36.96 29.01
N LEU A 166 14.74 38.02 28.37
CA LEU A 166 14.96 39.33 28.99
C LEU A 166 13.67 39.89 29.58
N MET A 167 12.56 39.88 28.83
CA MET A 167 11.26 40.34 29.32
C MET A 167 10.75 39.55 30.53
N VAL A 168 11.00 38.24 30.59
CA VAL A 168 10.66 37.40 31.74
C VAL A 168 11.49 37.80 32.96
N ALA A 169 12.80 37.97 32.80
CA ALA A 169 13.71 38.39 33.87
C ALA A 169 13.35 39.79 34.39
N SER A 170 13.16 40.77 33.49
CA SER A 170 12.77 42.13 33.87
C SER A 170 11.40 42.15 34.56
N ARG A 171 10.44 41.31 34.13
CA ARG A 171 9.14 41.19 34.82
C ARG A 171 9.30 40.71 36.26
N LEU A 172 10.20 39.75 36.52
CA LEU A 172 10.52 39.29 37.87
C LEU A 172 11.16 40.40 38.70
N GLN A 173 12.15 41.10 38.14
CA GLN A 173 12.83 42.22 38.81
C GLN A 173 11.85 43.36 39.16
N ARG A 174 10.97 43.76 38.23
CA ARG A 174 9.92 44.76 38.50
C ARG A 174 8.93 44.30 39.57
N LYS A 175 8.68 42.99 39.71
CA LYS A 175 7.82 42.46 40.78
C LYS A 175 8.53 42.57 42.13
N GLN A 176 9.82 42.24 42.18
CA GLN A 176 10.65 42.37 43.38
C GLN A 176 10.81 43.83 43.82
N GLN A 177 11.11 44.74 42.89
CA GLN A 177 11.20 46.18 43.18
C GLN A 177 9.89 46.73 43.76
N ARG A 178 8.74 46.28 43.25
CA ARG A 178 7.43 46.64 43.81
C ARG A 178 7.23 46.09 45.22
N SER A 179 7.58 44.84 45.49
CA SER A 179 7.41 44.26 46.83
C SER A 179 8.33 44.90 47.87
N GLU A 180 9.58 45.21 47.51
CA GLU A 180 10.54 45.83 48.43
C GLU A 180 10.22 47.31 48.72
N ALA A 181 9.53 47.99 47.81
CA ALA A 181 9.20 49.40 47.93
C ALA A 181 7.97 49.69 48.80
N ILE A 182 7.07 48.71 49.02
CA ILE A 182 5.82 48.88 49.78
C ILE A 182 6.09 49.34 51.22
N ASP A 183 7.12 48.79 51.87
CA ASP A 183 7.43 49.07 53.28
C ASP A 183 8.54 50.12 53.46
N ARG A 184 9.11 50.65 52.37
CA ARG A 184 10.33 51.49 52.38
C ARG A 184 10.17 52.90 51.81
N LEU A 185 9.18 53.13 50.95
CA LEU A 185 8.97 54.42 50.30
C LEU A 185 7.71 55.11 50.82
N ALA A 186 7.73 56.45 50.81
CA ALA A 186 6.52 57.24 51.03
C ALA A 186 5.54 57.04 49.86
N GLU A 187 4.25 57.25 50.10
CA GLU A 187 3.16 56.98 49.14
C GLU A 187 3.37 57.68 47.78
N HIS A 188 3.86 58.92 47.79
CA HIS A 188 4.15 59.66 46.58
C HIS A 188 5.27 59.02 45.73
N ASP A 189 6.40 58.69 46.37
CA ASP A 189 7.56 58.08 45.72
C ASP A 189 7.23 56.66 45.20
N PHE A 190 6.34 55.95 45.89
CA PHE A 190 5.87 54.62 45.48
C PHE A 190 5.00 54.66 44.21
N GLU A 191 4.13 55.66 44.05
CA GLU A 191 3.34 55.84 42.82
C GLU A 191 4.19 56.31 41.63
N GLU A 192 5.21 57.13 41.86
CA GLU A 192 6.19 57.49 40.84
C GLU A 192 6.97 56.25 40.36
N LEU A 193 7.43 55.41 41.29
CA LEU A 193 8.07 54.13 40.96
C LEU A 193 7.16 53.23 40.12
N LYS A 194 5.89 53.06 40.49
CA LYS A 194 4.93 52.25 39.72
C LYS A 194 4.77 52.76 38.29
N THR A 195 4.71 54.08 38.11
CA THR A 195 4.60 54.72 36.80
C THR A 195 5.84 54.42 35.95
N ASN A 196 7.04 54.54 36.53
CA ASN A 196 8.30 54.21 35.88
C ASN A 196 8.38 52.73 35.47
N LEU A 197 8.02 51.80 36.35
CA LEU A 197 8.02 50.35 36.06
C LEU A 197 7.00 49.95 34.99
N ALA A 198 5.84 50.63 34.94
CA ALA A 198 4.86 50.46 33.87
C ALA A 198 5.42 50.95 32.53
N GLY A 199 6.10 52.12 32.52
CA GLY A 199 6.79 52.66 31.35
C GLY A 199 7.84 51.70 30.78
N GLN A 200 8.66 51.09 31.65
CA GLN A 200 9.63 50.06 31.25
C GLN A 200 8.96 48.87 30.56
N SER A 201 7.83 48.37 31.10
CA SER A 201 7.11 47.25 30.47
C SER A 201 6.52 47.62 29.10
N ILE A 202 6.09 48.87 28.89
CA ILE A 202 5.58 49.34 27.60
C ILE A 202 6.74 49.44 26.60
N GLN A 203 7.89 49.96 27.02
CA GLN A 203 9.08 50.06 26.19
C GLN A 203 9.58 48.70 25.71
N GLU A 204 9.64 47.70 26.60
CA GLU A 204 10.01 46.31 26.25
C GLU A 204 9.06 45.69 25.22
N LYS A 205 7.74 45.93 25.35
CA LYS A 205 6.75 45.47 24.37
C LYS A 205 6.96 46.14 23.01
N LYS A 206 7.25 47.44 22.99
CA LYS A 206 7.56 48.18 21.75
C LYS A 206 8.85 47.64 21.11
N GLN A 207 9.89 47.35 21.89
CA GLN A 207 11.13 46.74 21.41
C GLN A 207 10.90 45.36 20.78
N LEU A 208 10.13 44.50 21.44
CA LEU A 208 9.77 43.19 20.88
C LEU A 208 9.00 43.32 19.56
N GLN A 209 8.08 44.28 19.47
CA GLN A 209 7.31 44.52 18.25
C GLN A 209 8.21 45.05 17.12
N ALA A 210 9.10 45.99 17.42
CA ALA A 210 10.07 46.52 16.45
C ALA A 210 11.00 45.42 15.92
N LEU A 211 11.52 44.56 16.81
CA LEU A 211 12.34 43.40 16.45
C LEU A 211 11.60 42.44 15.49
N LYS A 212 10.35 42.11 15.81
CA LYS A 212 9.53 41.25 14.94
C LYS A 212 9.33 41.86 13.56
N GLN A 213 9.05 43.16 13.50
CA GLN A 213 8.82 43.85 12.24
C GLN A 213 10.09 43.89 11.39
N SER A 214 11.25 44.24 11.97
CA SER A 214 12.51 44.30 11.23
C SER A 214 12.91 42.95 10.64
N TRP A 215 12.74 41.87 11.41
CA TRP A 215 13.01 40.51 10.92
C TRP A 215 11.99 40.07 9.86
N GLN A 216 10.71 40.44 10.02
CA GLN A 216 9.70 40.15 9.01
C GLN A 216 10.06 40.80 7.68
N ASP A 217 10.42 42.08 7.68
CA ASP A 217 10.80 42.81 6.46
C ASP A 217 12.01 42.16 5.76
N GLN A 218 13.02 41.73 6.54
CA GLN A 218 14.19 41.01 6.02
C GLN A 218 13.84 39.65 5.43
N LEU A 219 13.00 38.87 6.12
CA LEU A 219 12.54 37.57 5.65
C LEU A 219 11.68 37.71 4.39
N ASP A 220 10.82 38.73 4.31
CA ASP A 220 9.98 39.00 3.14
C ASP A 220 10.82 39.29 1.89
N LEU A 221 11.90 40.08 2.02
CA LEU A 221 12.84 40.34 0.92
C LEU A 221 13.51 39.05 0.42
N LEU A 222 14.00 38.21 1.33
CA LEU A 222 14.61 36.93 0.99
C LEU A 222 13.61 35.97 0.34
N GLN A 223 12.36 35.95 0.84
CA GLN A 223 11.27 35.15 0.26
C GLN A 223 10.88 35.64 -1.14
N GLN A 224 10.85 36.95 -1.39
CA GLN A 224 10.59 37.50 -2.72
C GLN A 224 11.70 37.12 -3.71
N ALA A 225 12.97 37.20 -3.30
CA ALA A 225 14.10 36.75 -4.12
C ALA A 225 14.03 35.25 -4.44
N LEU A 226 13.70 34.42 -3.45
CA LEU A 226 13.47 32.98 -3.63
C LEU A 226 12.29 32.72 -4.58
N ALA A 227 11.18 33.46 -4.45
CA ALA A 227 10.02 33.34 -5.31
C ALA A 227 10.34 33.66 -6.77
N SER A 228 11.18 34.68 -7.02
CA SER A 228 11.64 35.03 -8.37
C SER A 228 12.40 33.87 -9.03
N ILE A 229 13.36 33.27 -8.31
CA ILE A 229 14.17 32.14 -8.82
C ILE A 229 13.31 30.89 -9.01
N THR A 230 12.43 30.58 -8.06
CA THR A 230 11.59 29.38 -8.10
C THR A 230 10.40 29.50 -9.05
N SER A 231 10.00 30.71 -9.44
CA SER A 231 8.93 30.95 -10.42
C SER A 231 9.19 30.23 -11.74
N GLU A 232 10.42 30.31 -12.25
CA GLU A 232 10.77 29.67 -13.52
C GLU A 232 10.74 28.13 -13.43
N ILE A 233 11.30 27.57 -12.34
CA ILE A 233 11.21 26.14 -12.03
C ILE A 233 9.74 25.69 -11.99
N ASN A 234 8.85 26.50 -11.39
CA ASN A 234 7.44 26.18 -11.29
C ASN A 234 6.72 26.25 -12.65
N LYS A 235 7.08 27.20 -13.52
CA LYS A 235 6.57 27.25 -14.90
C LYS A 235 7.00 26.03 -15.70
N LEU A 236 8.28 25.66 -15.65
CA LEU A 236 8.82 24.48 -16.33
C LEU A 236 8.16 23.20 -15.81
N LYS A 237 7.96 23.05 -14.49
CA LYS A 237 7.22 21.93 -13.90
C LYS A 237 5.78 21.84 -14.43
N LYS A 238 5.08 22.97 -14.56
CA LYS A 238 3.72 23.02 -15.15
C LYS A 238 3.74 22.62 -16.63
N LEU A 239 4.67 23.16 -17.41
CA LEU A 239 4.82 22.85 -18.84
C LEU A 239 5.13 21.36 -19.05
N ARG A 240 6.11 20.82 -18.32
CA ARG A 240 6.48 19.40 -18.32
C ARG A 240 5.30 18.51 -17.99
N LYS A 241 4.53 18.85 -16.95
CA LYS A 241 3.33 18.10 -16.55
C LYS A 241 2.28 18.11 -17.67
N SER A 242 2.02 19.26 -18.29
CA SER A 242 1.07 19.39 -19.40
C SER A 242 1.47 18.55 -20.61
N ARG A 243 2.73 18.68 -21.06
CA ARG A 243 3.27 17.90 -22.18
C ARG A 243 3.24 16.40 -21.92
N SER A 244 3.69 15.98 -20.73
CA SER A 244 3.66 14.57 -20.32
C SER A 244 2.23 14.01 -20.30
N LYS A 245 1.25 14.77 -19.79
CA LYS A 245 -0.16 14.37 -19.80
C LYS A 245 -0.71 14.22 -21.23
N ASN A 246 -0.39 15.16 -22.12
CA ASN A 246 -0.84 15.10 -23.51
C ASN A 246 -0.21 13.92 -24.27
N LEU A 247 1.08 13.67 -24.06
CA LEU A 247 1.78 12.52 -24.64
C LEU A 247 1.18 11.20 -24.15
N GLN A 248 0.94 11.07 -22.84
CA GLN A 248 0.28 9.89 -22.26
C GLN A 248 -1.13 9.68 -22.81
N LYS A 249 -1.94 10.76 -22.92
CA LYS A 249 -3.30 10.66 -23.49
C LYS A 249 -3.27 10.11 -24.93
N LYS A 250 -2.32 10.56 -25.75
CA LYS A 250 -2.13 10.06 -27.12
C LYS A 250 -1.72 8.59 -27.13
N LEU A 251 -0.77 8.21 -26.26
CA LEU A 251 -0.34 6.81 -26.10
C LEU A 251 -1.51 5.91 -25.70
N PHE A 252 -2.29 6.32 -24.69
CA PHE A 252 -3.43 5.58 -24.18
C PHE A 252 -4.57 5.38 -25.19
N ALA A 253 -4.73 6.30 -26.14
CA ALA A 253 -5.71 6.16 -27.23
C ALA A 253 -5.36 5.03 -28.23
N GLN A 254 -4.09 4.59 -28.27
CA GLN A 254 -3.64 3.51 -29.15
C GLN A 254 -3.95 2.12 -28.60
N TYR A 255 -4.21 2.00 -27.29
CA TYR A 255 -4.57 0.74 -26.68
C TYR A 255 -6.07 0.51 -26.84
N GLN A 256 -6.46 -0.29 -27.82
CA GLN A 256 -7.85 -0.66 -28.08
C GLN A 256 -8.13 -2.05 -27.52
N PHE A 257 -9.09 -2.13 -26.58
CA PHE A 257 -9.50 -3.39 -25.97
C PHE A 257 -10.88 -3.80 -26.44
N LEU A 258 -10.98 -4.99 -27.03
CA LEU A 258 -12.23 -5.64 -27.37
C LEU A 258 -12.85 -6.29 -26.13
N ASN A 259 -14.19 -6.30 -26.08
CA ASN A 259 -14.93 -7.19 -25.19
C ASN A 259 -15.44 -8.44 -25.94
N ALA A 260 -16.08 -9.37 -25.21
CA ALA A 260 -16.59 -10.60 -25.81
C ALA A 260 -17.74 -10.37 -26.82
N LYS A 261 -18.32 -9.17 -26.88
CA LYS A 261 -19.30 -8.75 -27.90
C LYS A 261 -18.65 -8.13 -29.14
N GLY A 262 -17.33 -7.92 -29.14
CA GLY A 262 -16.59 -7.26 -30.22
C GLY A 262 -16.56 -5.73 -30.13
N GLU A 263 -17.00 -5.14 -29.01
CA GLU A 263 -16.99 -3.68 -28.82
C GLU A 263 -15.61 -3.21 -28.32
N ALA A 264 -15.06 -2.18 -28.96
CA ALA A 264 -13.75 -1.63 -28.62
C ALA A 264 -13.85 -0.42 -27.69
N LYS A 265 -12.96 -0.33 -26.70
CA LYS A 265 -12.70 0.90 -25.93
C LYS A 265 -11.22 1.13 -25.74
N ASP A 266 -10.82 2.40 -25.71
CA ASP A 266 -9.45 2.78 -25.38
C ASP A 266 -9.24 2.99 -23.88
N LEU A 267 -7.97 3.09 -23.45
CA LEU A 267 -7.65 3.33 -22.04
C LEU A 267 -8.20 4.66 -21.52
N ASN A 268 -8.25 5.72 -22.32
CA ASN A 268 -8.81 6.99 -21.86
C ASN A 268 -10.30 6.84 -21.53
N ALA A 269 -11.05 6.15 -22.40
CA ALA A 269 -12.48 5.89 -22.21
C ALA A 269 -12.73 4.95 -21.01
N ILE A 270 -11.95 3.88 -20.87
CA ILE A 270 -12.09 2.91 -19.77
C ILE A 270 -11.84 3.57 -18.40
N PHE A 271 -10.85 4.46 -18.31
CA PHE A 271 -10.47 5.09 -17.04
C PHE A 271 -11.21 6.40 -16.77
N ALA A 272 -11.94 6.97 -17.73
CA ALA A 272 -12.64 8.25 -17.60
C ALA A 272 -13.68 8.26 -16.46
N GLU A 273 -14.31 7.12 -16.17
CA GLU A 273 -15.34 7.00 -15.13
C GLU A 273 -14.77 6.74 -13.72
N LEU A 274 -13.45 6.52 -13.61
CA LEU A 274 -12.78 6.27 -12.34
C LEU A 274 -12.35 7.59 -11.66
N PRO A 275 -12.21 7.62 -10.33
CA PRO A 275 -11.84 8.83 -9.59
C PRO A 275 -10.56 9.54 -10.07
N ASP A 276 -9.57 8.78 -10.54
CA ASP A 276 -8.30 9.34 -11.01
C ASP A 276 -8.35 9.80 -12.48
N HIS A 277 -9.40 9.44 -13.23
CA HIS A 277 -9.67 9.75 -14.65
C HIS A 277 -8.53 9.47 -15.65
N THR A 278 -7.41 8.93 -15.18
CA THR A 278 -6.15 8.81 -15.91
C THR A 278 -5.58 7.42 -15.71
N PRO A 279 -5.27 6.69 -16.79
CA PRO A 279 -4.67 5.37 -16.66
C PRO A 279 -3.30 5.45 -15.99
N PRO A 280 -3.00 4.53 -15.05
CA PRO A 280 -1.64 4.40 -14.50
C PRO A 280 -0.66 3.93 -15.58
N ALA A 281 0.63 4.21 -15.37
CA ALA A 281 1.68 3.80 -16.31
C ALA A 281 1.73 2.28 -16.49
N GLY A 282 1.91 1.82 -17.74
CA GLY A 282 1.90 0.40 -18.10
C GLY A 282 0.52 -0.27 -18.03
N ALA A 283 -0.57 0.51 -17.88
CA ALA A 283 -1.91 -0.01 -18.12
C ALA A 283 -2.01 -0.53 -19.57
N GLY A 284 -2.51 -1.76 -19.73
CA GLY A 284 -2.59 -2.44 -21.03
C GLY A 284 -1.45 -3.40 -21.35
N ASP A 285 -0.30 -3.29 -20.67
CA ASP A 285 0.85 -4.18 -20.89
C ASP A 285 0.84 -5.43 -19.99
N CYS A 286 -0.19 -5.62 -19.17
CA CYS A 286 -0.33 -6.77 -18.30
C CYS A 286 -0.65 -8.04 -19.10
N ALA A 287 -0.36 -9.23 -18.55
CA ALA A 287 -0.55 -10.49 -19.26
C ALA A 287 -2.03 -10.73 -19.61
N ALA A 288 -2.94 -10.61 -18.63
CA ALA A 288 -4.36 -10.88 -18.83
C ALA A 288 -5.04 -10.04 -19.96
N PRO A 289 -4.90 -8.71 -20.03
CA PRO A 289 -5.46 -7.94 -21.15
C PRO A 289 -4.90 -8.35 -22.52
N LYS A 290 -3.59 -8.66 -22.63
CA LYS A 290 -3.00 -9.09 -23.90
C LYS A 290 -3.55 -10.42 -24.37
N LEU A 291 -3.70 -11.37 -23.46
CA LEU A 291 -4.26 -12.69 -23.75
C LEU A 291 -5.69 -12.59 -24.29
N LEU A 292 -6.57 -11.86 -23.60
CA LEU A 292 -7.97 -11.70 -24.01
C LEU A 292 -8.07 -10.90 -25.32
N GLN A 293 -7.27 -9.85 -25.49
CA GLN A 293 -7.28 -9.07 -26.71
C GLN A 293 -6.94 -9.94 -27.93
N TYR A 294 -5.87 -10.73 -27.82
CA TYR A 294 -5.48 -11.65 -28.87
C TYR A 294 -6.55 -12.71 -29.13
N ALA A 295 -7.13 -13.28 -28.07
CA ALA A 295 -8.20 -14.26 -28.22
C ALA A 295 -9.39 -13.69 -29.01
N TYR A 296 -9.85 -12.48 -28.67
CA TYR A 296 -10.95 -11.83 -29.39
C TYR A 296 -10.61 -11.48 -30.84
N GLN A 297 -9.39 -10.99 -31.11
CA GLN A 297 -8.94 -10.71 -32.48
C GLN A 297 -8.87 -11.95 -33.38
N HIS A 298 -8.63 -13.12 -32.78
CA HIS A 298 -8.49 -14.39 -33.49
C HIS A 298 -9.71 -15.32 -33.35
N ASN A 299 -10.84 -14.82 -32.84
CA ASN A 299 -12.07 -15.59 -32.61
C ASN A 299 -11.87 -16.85 -31.76
N LEU A 300 -10.96 -16.79 -30.78
CA LEU A 300 -10.71 -17.85 -29.83
C LEU A 300 -11.62 -17.66 -28.61
N LYS A 301 -12.38 -18.69 -28.23
CA LYS A 301 -13.29 -18.64 -27.08
C LYS A 301 -12.50 -18.79 -25.77
N PRO A 302 -12.47 -17.77 -24.88
CA PRO A 302 -11.80 -17.88 -23.59
C PRO A 302 -12.55 -18.84 -22.66
N LEU A 303 -11.80 -19.70 -21.94
CA LEU A 303 -12.37 -20.69 -21.01
C LEU A 303 -11.87 -20.49 -19.57
N ALA A 304 -10.56 -20.35 -19.39
CA ALA A 304 -9.96 -20.16 -18.07
C ALA A 304 -8.63 -19.42 -18.19
N MET A 305 -8.21 -18.75 -17.13
CA MET A 305 -6.91 -18.09 -17.09
C MET A 305 -6.19 -18.33 -15.78
N ALA A 306 -4.86 -18.21 -15.83
CA ALA A 306 -4.01 -18.19 -14.65
C ALA A 306 -2.85 -17.23 -14.86
N GLU A 307 -2.52 -16.44 -13.85
CA GLU A 307 -1.33 -15.59 -13.80
C GLU A 307 -0.42 -16.04 -12.66
N PHE A 308 0.89 -16.07 -12.91
CA PHE A 308 1.90 -16.52 -11.95
C PHE A 308 3.18 -15.69 -12.03
N TRP A 309 3.93 -15.63 -10.93
CA TRP A 309 5.19 -14.89 -10.90
C TRP A 309 6.39 -15.78 -11.24
N TRP A 310 7.29 -15.30 -12.09
CA TRP A 310 8.50 -16.01 -12.47
C TRP A 310 9.75 -15.20 -12.13
N GLY A 311 10.70 -15.78 -11.38
CA GLY A 311 11.94 -15.13 -10.94
C GLY A 311 11.87 -14.48 -9.56
N ALA A 312 12.88 -13.67 -9.23
CA ALA A 312 13.07 -13.10 -7.90
C ALA A 312 12.01 -12.04 -7.54
N ALA A 313 11.68 -11.95 -6.24
CA ALA A 313 10.75 -10.94 -5.74
C ALA A 313 11.36 -9.51 -5.88
N PRO A 314 10.60 -8.52 -6.35
CA PRO A 314 11.04 -7.13 -6.34
C PRO A 314 11.30 -6.67 -4.89
N LYS A 315 12.05 -5.57 -4.69
CA LYS A 315 12.25 -5.01 -3.34
C LYS A 315 10.97 -4.44 -2.73
N SER A 316 10.04 -4.00 -3.58
CA SER A 316 8.83 -3.27 -3.18
C SER A 316 7.61 -4.16 -2.95
N ALA A 317 7.64 -5.44 -3.32
CA ALA A 317 6.46 -6.30 -3.20
C ALA A 317 6.86 -7.74 -2.85
N ILE A 318 5.97 -8.43 -2.12
CA ILE A 318 6.11 -9.85 -1.82
C ILE A 318 5.60 -10.63 -3.03
N ARG A 319 6.53 -11.22 -3.78
CA ARG A 319 6.25 -12.16 -4.85
C ARG A 319 7.07 -13.43 -4.62
N GLN A 320 6.50 -14.56 -4.99
CA GLN A 320 7.08 -15.89 -4.86
C GLN A 320 7.11 -16.54 -6.23
N HIS A 321 8.25 -17.11 -6.59
CA HIS A 321 8.42 -17.84 -7.84
C HIS A 321 7.40 -18.97 -7.95
N LYS A 322 6.78 -19.12 -9.14
CA LYS A 322 5.72 -20.08 -9.50
C LYS A 322 4.38 -19.88 -8.78
N ASN A 323 4.28 -18.97 -7.81
CA ASN A 323 3.03 -18.71 -7.12
C ASN A 323 2.03 -17.97 -8.03
N TYR A 324 0.74 -18.25 -7.84
CA TYR A 324 -0.35 -17.64 -8.59
C TYR A 324 -0.77 -16.29 -7.99
N TYR A 325 -1.20 -15.38 -8.85
CA TYR A 325 -1.69 -14.06 -8.44
C TYR A 325 -2.92 -13.66 -9.25
N PRO A 326 -3.88 -12.94 -8.64
CA PRO A 326 -4.98 -12.35 -9.37
C PRO A 326 -4.51 -11.20 -10.27
N SER A 327 -5.34 -10.84 -11.24
CA SER A 327 -5.11 -9.64 -12.05
C SER A 327 -5.17 -8.39 -11.16
N CYS A 328 -4.25 -7.45 -11.38
CA CYS A 328 -4.12 -6.28 -10.52
C CYS A 328 -5.34 -5.34 -10.57
N TYR A 329 -5.63 -4.70 -9.43
CA TYR A 329 -6.81 -3.85 -9.25
C TYR A 329 -6.66 -2.49 -9.94
N SER A 330 -5.46 -1.89 -9.92
CA SER A 330 -5.26 -0.53 -10.44
C SER A 330 -5.26 -0.45 -11.96
N LYS A 331 -4.63 -1.42 -12.65
CA LYS A 331 -4.48 -1.44 -14.11
C LYS A 331 -5.46 -2.39 -14.78
N CYS A 332 -5.50 -3.65 -14.35
CA CYS A 332 -6.25 -4.69 -15.06
C CYS A 332 -7.74 -4.62 -14.77
N GLN A 333 -8.17 -4.34 -13.53
CA GLN A 333 -9.60 -4.38 -13.20
C GLN A 333 -10.48 -3.48 -14.09
N PRO A 334 -10.14 -2.21 -14.35
CA PRO A 334 -10.94 -1.39 -15.26
C PRO A 334 -11.00 -1.95 -16.68
N ILE A 335 -9.85 -2.39 -17.20
CA ILE A 335 -9.73 -2.95 -18.55
C ILE A 335 -10.53 -4.24 -18.67
N LEU A 336 -10.30 -5.18 -17.77
CA LEU A 336 -10.98 -6.47 -17.75
C LEU A 336 -12.48 -6.34 -17.47
N THR A 337 -12.91 -5.34 -16.70
CA THR A 337 -14.34 -5.05 -16.51
C THR A 337 -15.02 -4.71 -17.85
N HIS A 338 -14.34 -4.03 -18.76
CA HIS A 338 -14.80 -3.86 -20.14
C HIS A 338 -14.69 -5.17 -20.93
N MET A 339 -13.50 -5.78 -20.95
CA MET A 339 -13.20 -6.93 -21.81
C MET A 339 -14.06 -8.17 -21.53
N LEU A 340 -14.54 -8.34 -20.30
CA LEU A 340 -15.39 -9.48 -19.90
C LEU A 340 -16.87 -9.27 -20.21
N GLN A 341 -17.30 -8.10 -20.68
CA GLN A 341 -18.69 -7.86 -21.03
C GLN A 341 -19.13 -8.78 -22.18
N GLY A 342 -20.21 -9.54 -21.97
CA GLY A 342 -20.70 -10.56 -22.91
C GLY A 342 -20.17 -11.96 -22.67
N LEU A 343 -19.18 -12.13 -21.78
CA LEU A 343 -18.70 -13.44 -21.35
C LEU A 343 -19.46 -13.89 -20.10
N GLN A 344 -19.77 -15.18 -20.00
CA GLN A 344 -20.27 -15.75 -18.75
C GLN A 344 -19.09 -15.93 -17.80
N VAL A 345 -19.05 -15.15 -16.71
CA VAL A 345 -17.96 -15.17 -15.71
C VAL A 345 -18.50 -15.73 -14.40
N ASP A 346 -17.66 -16.45 -13.66
CA ASP A 346 -17.96 -16.87 -12.29
C ASP A 346 -18.43 -15.69 -11.43
N ASP A 347 -19.33 -15.99 -10.50
CA ASP A 347 -19.84 -15.00 -9.57
C ASP A 347 -18.69 -14.46 -8.70
N ASN A 348 -18.73 -13.17 -8.37
CA ASN A 348 -17.66 -12.56 -7.59
C ASN A 348 -17.63 -13.16 -6.17
N PRO A 349 -16.60 -13.96 -5.82
CA PRO A 349 -16.53 -14.63 -4.53
C PRO A 349 -16.38 -13.64 -3.37
N LEU A 350 -15.94 -12.41 -3.63
CA LEU A 350 -15.81 -11.35 -2.62
C LEU A 350 -17.15 -10.78 -2.15
N LEU A 351 -18.26 -11.19 -2.77
CA LEU A 351 -19.62 -10.83 -2.34
C LEU A 351 -20.23 -11.89 -1.40
N ILE A 352 -19.60 -13.06 -1.28
CA ILE A 352 -20.06 -14.13 -0.40
C ILE A 352 -19.65 -13.77 1.03
N ASN A 353 -20.62 -13.70 1.94
CA ASN A 353 -20.35 -13.45 3.36
C ASN A 353 -19.72 -14.71 4.02
N PRO A 354 -18.42 -14.71 4.35
CA PRO A 354 -17.77 -15.90 4.90
C PRO A 354 -18.10 -16.12 6.39
N ALA A 355 -18.79 -15.18 7.03
CA ALA A 355 -19.18 -15.27 8.44
C ALA A 355 -20.57 -15.88 8.66
N LEU A 356 -21.31 -16.13 7.58
CA LEU A 356 -22.65 -16.71 7.67
C LEU A 356 -22.63 -18.02 8.47
N GLY A 357 -23.47 -18.12 9.49
CA GLY A 357 -23.56 -19.31 10.35
C GLY A 357 -22.45 -19.49 11.38
N LYS A 358 -21.46 -18.59 11.46
CA LYS A 358 -20.44 -18.63 12.52
C LYS A 358 -20.95 -18.00 13.82
N ASP A 359 -20.52 -18.50 14.96
CA ASP A 359 -20.79 -17.87 16.26
C ASP A 359 -19.69 -16.88 16.66
N LEU A 360 -20.07 -15.84 17.41
CA LEU A 360 -19.14 -14.88 18.00
C LEU A 360 -19.13 -15.06 19.52
N ALA A 361 -18.14 -15.80 20.02
CA ALA A 361 -18.05 -16.09 21.45
C ALA A 361 -17.63 -14.86 22.25
N ILE A 362 -18.37 -14.53 23.31
CA ILE A 362 -18.02 -13.52 24.30
C ILE A 362 -17.20 -14.19 25.40
N VAL A 363 -15.94 -13.79 25.55
CA VAL A 363 -15.00 -14.30 26.56
C VAL A 363 -15.17 -13.55 27.88
N TYR A 364 -15.47 -12.26 27.80
CA TYR A 364 -15.69 -11.41 28.96
C TYR A 364 -16.71 -10.32 28.65
N GLN A 365 -17.50 -9.96 29.65
CA GLN A 365 -18.51 -8.93 29.56
C GLN A 365 -18.76 -8.28 30.92
N ASP A 366 -18.87 -6.96 30.91
CA ASP A 366 -19.40 -6.14 32.01
C ASP A 366 -20.29 -5.00 31.45
N ALA A 367 -20.52 -3.96 32.24
CA ALA A 367 -21.34 -2.81 31.85
C ALA A 367 -20.64 -1.85 30.85
N ASP A 368 -19.32 -1.91 30.75
CA ASP A 368 -18.48 -0.94 30.05
C ASP A 368 -17.81 -1.52 28.79
N MET A 369 -17.56 -2.83 28.77
CA MET A 369 -16.77 -3.46 27.71
C MET A 369 -17.05 -4.96 27.51
N LEU A 370 -16.58 -5.47 26.37
CA LEU A 370 -16.54 -6.91 26.07
C LEU A 370 -15.14 -7.31 25.60
N VAL A 371 -14.81 -8.59 25.79
CA VAL A 371 -13.76 -9.27 25.03
C VAL A 371 -14.41 -10.43 24.29
N VAL A 372 -14.21 -10.49 22.98
CA VAL A 372 -14.76 -11.54 22.11
C VAL A 372 -13.63 -12.38 21.52
N ASN A 373 -13.90 -13.67 21.28
CA ASN A 373 -13.06 -14.53 20.46
C ASN A 373 -13.60 -14.51 19.03
N LYS A 374 -12.99 -13.69 18.17
CA LYS A 374 -13.40 -13.54 16.77
C LYS A 374 -12.96 -14.78 15.97
N PRO A 375 -13.86 -15.51 15.29
CA PRO A 375 -13.45 -16.59 14.38
C PRO A 375 -12.67 -16.05 13.17
N ALA A 376 -11.93 -16.94 12.50
CA ALA A 376 -11.28 -16.65 11.22
C ALA A 376 -12.34 -16.40 10.12
N GLU A 377 -11.95 -15.69 9.07
CA GLU A 377 -12.83 -15.29 7.96
C GLU A 377 -14.09 -14.56 8.47
N PHE A 378 -13.89 -13.56 9.35
CA PHE A 378 -14.95 -12.70 9.88
C PHE A 378 -14.45 -11.27 10.06
N LEU A 379 -15.16 -10.29 9.49
CA LEU A 379 -14.79 -8.88 9.53
C LEU A 379 -14.92 -8.29 10.94
N SER A 380 -13.95 -7.47 11.36
CA SER A 380 -14.06 -6.69 12.60
C SER A 380 -15.07 -5.53 12.46
N VAL A 381 -15.13 -4.92 11.29
CA VAL A 381 -16.01 -3.78 10.94
C VAL A 381 -16.66 -4.02 9.58
N PRO A 382 -17.82 -3.42 9.27
CA PRO A 382 -18.49 -3.59 7.98
C PRO A 382 -17.55 -3.28 6.82
N GLY A 383 -17.54 -4.16 5.81
CA GLY A 383 -16.86 -3.95 4.55
C GLY A 383 -17.71 -3.15 3.58
N ARG A 384 -17.20 -2.93 2.36
CA ARG A 384 -17.94 -2.20 1.31
C ARG A 384 -19.18 -2.97 0.81
N ASN A 385 -19.06 -4.29 0.70
CA ASN A 385 -20.09 -5.15 0.12
C ASN A 385 -20.68 -6.16 1.13
N ILE A 386 -20.00 -6.38 2.26
CA ILE A 386 -20.40 -7.32 3.31
C ILE A 386 -20.49 -6.53 4.61
N GLU A 387 -21.71 -6.38 5.13
CA GLU A 387 -21.95 -5.63 6.36
C GLU A 387 -21.73 -6.47 7.63
N ASP A 388 -21.96 -7.79 7.51
CA ASP A 388 -21.81 -8.73 8.61
C ASP A 388 -20.37 -8.72 9.16
N SER A 389 -20.27 -8.32 10.41
CA SER A 389 -19.03 -8.02 11.11
C SER A 389 -19.24 -8.10 12.62
N VAL A 390 -18.15 -8.21 13.39
CA VAL A 390 -18.18 -8.11 14.86
C VAL A 390 -18.96 -6.86 15.28
N TYR A 391 -18.65 -5.70 14.70
CA TYR A 391 -19.37 -4.46 14.99
C TYR A 391 -20.89 -4.61 14.81
N SER A 392 -21.35 -5.11 13.66
CA SER A 392 -22.78 -5.21 13.36
C SER A 392 -23.50 -6.19 14.30
N ARG A 393 -22.89 -7.34 14.60
CA ARG A 393 -23.48 -8.34 15.50
C ARG A 393 -23.52 -7.87 16.94
N ILE A 394 -22.43 -7.24 17.43
CA ILE A 394 -22.42 -6.64 18.76
C ILE A 394 -23.43 -5.50 18.86
N LYS A 395 -23.55 -4.63 17.85
CA LYS A 395 -24.53 -3.54 17.89
C LYS A 395 -25.97 -4.07 17.93
N SER A 396 -26.23 -5.18 17.24
CA SER A 396 -27.52 -5.89 17.30
C SER A 396 -27.79 -6.51 18.67
N GLN A 397 -26.79 -7.19 19.25
CA GLN A 397 -26.90 -7.84 20.57
C GLN A 397 -26.94 -6.83 21.73
N PHE A 398 -26.30 -5.68 21.58
CA PHE A 398 -26.23 -4.60 22.58
C PHE A 398 -26.72 -3.27 21.99
N PRO A 399 -28.03 -3.10 21.75
CA PRO A 399 -28.57 -1.88 21.12
C PRO A 399 -28.26 -0.60 21.90
N GLN A 400 -28.20 -0.72 23.24
CA GLN A 400 -27.92 0.38 24.17
C GLN A 400 -26.46 0.83 24.19
N ALA A 401 -25.55 0.08 23.55
CA ALA A 401 -24.15 0.48 23.45
C ALA A 401 -24.04 1.87 22.78
N SER A 402 -23.36 2.80 23.45
CA SER A 402 -23.25 4.21 23.06
C SER A 402 -21.83 4.57 22.62
N GLY A 403 -21.69 5.51 21.70
CA GLY A 403 -20.38 5.87 21.14
C GLY A 403 -19.78 4.79 20.23
N PRO A 404 -18.50 4.89 19.86
CA PRO A 404 -17.87 3.93 18.96
C PRO A 404 -17.62 2.60 19.69
N ILE A 405 -18.06 1.49 19.09
CA ILE A 405 -17.95 0.14 19.69
C ILE A 405 -16.55 -0.45 19.53
N ILE A 406 -15.89 -0.17 18.41
CA ILE A 406 -14.62 -0.80 18.02
C ILE A 406 -13.45 0.08 18.47
N VAL A 407 -12.56 -0.46 19.32
CA VAL A 407 -11.34 0.21 19.79
C VAL A 407 -10.08 -0.22 19.01
N HIS A 408 -10.08 -1.45 18.50
CA HIS A 408 -9.03 -1.99 17.61
C HIS A 408 -9.62 -3.02 16.66
N ARG A 409 -8.82 -3.52 15.70
CA ARG A 409 -9.30 -4.46 14.68
C ARG A 409 -8.33 -5.62 14.48
N LEU A 410 -8.89 -6.79 14.19
CA LEU A 410 -8.20 -7.91 13.59
C LEU A 410 -8.52 -7.95 12.08
N ASP A 411 -7.58 -8.48 11.29
CA ASP A 411 -7.85 -8.78 9.89
C ASP A 411 -8.96 -9.83 9.77
N MET A 412 -9.65 -9.86 8.63
CA MET A 412 -10.78 -10.77 8.40
C MET A 412 -10.40 -12.23 8.69
N SER A 413 -9.25 -12.66 8.14
CA SER A 413 -8.72 -14.02 8.24
C SER A 413 -8.09 -14.32 9.60
N THR A 414 -7.69 -13.31 10.37
CA THR A 414 -7.09 -13.49 11.70
C THR A 414 -8.15 -13.82 12.74
N SER A 415 -7.94 -14.85 13.55
CA SER A 415 -8.83 -15.22 14.67
C SER A 415 -8.34 -14.68 16.02
N GLY A 416 -9.16 -14.75 17.06
CA GLY A 416 -8.74 -14.54 18.45
C GLY A 416 -9.34 -13.32 19.12
N LEU A 417 -8.71 -12.91 20.22
CA LEU A 417 -9.21 -11.92 21.17
C LEU A 417 -9.33 -10.52 20.55
N LEU A 418 -10.50 -9.91 20.73
CA LEU A 418 -10.81 -8.54 20.31
C LEU A 418 -11.55 -7.81 21.43
N ILE A 419 -11.17 -6.56 21.69
CA ILE A 419 -11.70 -5.73 22.77
C ILE A 419 -12.77 -4.82 22.16
N ILE A 420 -13.87 -4.66 22.86
CA ILE A 420 -15.04 -3.90 22.45
C ILE A 420 -15.42 -2.95 23.59
N ALA A 421 -15.74 -1.70 23.26
CA ALA A 421 -16.31 -0.75 24.21
C ALA A 421 -17.84 -0.71 24.06
N LEU A 422 -18.56 -0.64 25.18
CA LEU A 422 -20.02 -0.50 25.21
C LEU A 422 -20.48 0.95 25.43
N ASN A 423 -19.57 1.83 25.84
CA ASN A 423 -19.87 3.25 26.01
C ASN A 423 -18.69 4.17 25.64
N LYS A 424 -18.98 5.47 25.49
CA LYS A 424 -18.00 6.49 25.08
C LYS A 424 -16.85 6.67 26.07
N VAL A 425 -17.09 6.50 27.37
CA VAL A 425 -16.06 6.64 28.41
C VAL A 425 -15.07 5.49 28.29
N ALA A 426 -15.58 4.26 28.21
CA ALA A 426 -14.78 3.06 28.00
C ALA A 426 -13.97 3.12 26.70
N HIS A 427 -14.60 3.55 25.61
CA HIS A 427 -13.93 3.71 24.30
C HIS A 427 -12.73 4.65 24.40
N LYS A 428 -12.90 5.84 24.99
CA LYS A 428 -11.84 6.85 25.13
C LYS A 428 -10.69 6.33 25.99
N ALA A 429 -10.98 5.65 27.10
CA ALA A 429 -9.97 5.09 28.00
C ALA A 429 -9.17 3.95 27.34
N LEU A 430 -9.85 3.02 26.67
CA LEU A 430 -9.19 1.93 25.93
C LEU A 430 -8.37 2.48 24.75
N GLN A 431 -8.89 3.45 24.01
CA GLN A 431 -8.17 4.08 22.91
C GLN A 431 -6.89 4.76 23.39
N LYS A 432 -6.93 5.43 24.54
CA LYS A 432 -5.74 6.01 25.18
C LYS A 432 -4.67 4.94 25.44
N GLN A 433 -5.05 3.79 25.99
CA GLN A 433 -4.11 2.68 26.23
C GLN A 433 -3.49 2.13 24.94
N PHE A 434 -4.22 2.08 23.83
CA PHE A 434 -3.65 1.74 22.52
C PHE A 434 -2.65 2.79 22.00
N ILE A 435 -2.96 4.08 22.17
CA ILE A 435 -2.09 5.19 21.76
C ILE A 435 -0.78 5.19 22.58
N GLU A 436 -0.91 5.00 23.90
CA GLU A 436 0.20 4.93 24.85
C GLU A 436 0.95 3.59 24.81
N ARG A 437 0.42 2.60 24.08
CA ARG A 437 0.98 1.25 23.92
C ARG A 437 1.14 0.48 25.25
N THR A 438 0.24 0.71 26.19
CA THR A 438 0.22 -0.02 27.49
C THR A 438 -0.45 -1.39 27.38
N ILE A 439 -1.22 -1.63 26.32
CA ILE A 439 -1.85 -2.93 26.05
C ILE A 439 -0.81 -3.93 25.54
N GLU A 440 -0.71 -5.05 26.23
CA GLU A 440 0.10 -6.19 25.84
C GLU A 440 -0.69 -7.10 24.90
N LYS A 441 -0.11 -7.40 23.75
CA LYS A 441 -0.69 -8.29 22.73
C LYS A 441 0.32 -9.37 22.40
N ARG A 442 -0.13 -10.62 22.39
CA ARG A 442 0.64 -11.75 21.88
C ARG A 442 -0.23 -12.57 20.95
N TYR A 443 0.33 -12.87 19.80
CA TYR A 443 -0.27 -13.71 18.78
C TYR A 443 0.54 -14.99 18.68
N VAL A 444 -0.10 -16.08 18.30
CA VAL A 444 0.56 -17.29 17.83
C VAL A 444 0.38 -17.41 16.32
N ALA A 445 1.45 -17.80 15.64
CA ALA A 445 1.46 -18.04 14.21
C ALA A 445 2.20 -19.34 13.87
N LEU A 446 1.76 -20.01 12.82
CA LEU A 446 2.49 -21.09 12.16
C LEU A 446 3.03 -20.55 10.83
N VAL A 447 4.35 -20.53 10.65
CA VAL A 447 4.99 -20.10 9.39
C VAL A 447 5.52 -21.29 8.59
N ASP A 448 5.50 -21.15 7.27
CA ASP A 448 6.03 -22.12 6.32
C ASP A 448 7.55 -21.97 6.22
N GLY A 449 8.28 -22.95 6.75
CA GLY A 449 9.73 -22.99 6.86
C GLY A 449 10.27 -23.08 8.29
N ASN A 450 11.58 -23.32 8.38
CA ASN A 450 12.31 -23.45 9.65
C ASN A 450 13.08 -22.17 9.97
N ILE A 451 12.65 -21.44 11.00
CA ILE A 451 13.38 -20.25 11.46
C ILE A 451 14.62 -20.69 12.25
N VAL A 452 15.80 -20.20 11.84
CA VAL A 452 17.07 -20.58 12.47
C VAL A 452 17.22 -19.99 13.88
N ALA A 453 16.94 -18.69 14.06
CA ALA A 453 17.09 -18.03 15.36
C ALA A 453 15.90 -18.32 16.31
N GLU A 454 16.13 -18.29 17.62
CA GLU A 454 15.09 -18.55 18.64
C GLU A 454 14.17 -17.34 18.89
N SER A 455 14.65 -16.13 18.67
CA SER A 455 13.88 -14.90 18.84
C SER A 455 14.50 -13.74 18.07
N GLY A 456 13.75 -12.65 17.91
CA GLY A 456 14.25 -11.45 17.23
C GLY A 456 13.24 -10.32 17.15
N SER A 457 13.57 -9.31 16.36
CA SER A 457 12.71 -8.17 16.05
C SER A 457 12.71 -7.88 14.55
N ILE A 458 11.61 -7.30 14.07
CA ILE A 458 11.42 -6.90 12.68
C ILE A 458 10.88 -5.47 12.69
N ASP A 459 11.66 -4.56 12.12
CA ASP A 459 11.32 -3.15 11.96
C ASP A 459 11.31 -2.78 10.48
N LEU A 460 10.15 -2.95 9.85
CA LEU A 460 9.94 -2.70 8.43
C LEU A 460 8.76 -1.75 8.28
N PRO A 461 8.93 -0.54 7.72
CA PRO A 461 7.84 0.42 7.56
C PRO A 461 6.86 -0.04 6.48
N LEU A 462 5.56 0.09 6.74
CA LEU A 462 4.49 -0.49 5.91
C LEU A 462 3.55 0.56 5.32
N THR A 463 3.11 0.34 4.09
CA THR A 463 2.05 1.11 3.42
C THR A 463 1.14 0.21 2.59
N LEU A 464 -0.03 0.73 2.20
CA LEU A 464 -0.94 0.06 1.28
C LEU A 464 -0.28 -0.13 -0.08
N ASP A 465 -0.39 -1.33 -0.65
CA ASP A 465 -0.11 -1.55 -2.06
C ASP A 465 -1.31 -1.12 -2.89
N PHE A 466 -1.18 0.00 -3.61
CA PHE A 466 -2.27 0.54 -4.41
C PHE A 466 -2.58 -0.30 -5.65
N ASP A 467 -1.60 -1.07 -6.14
CA ASP A 467 -1.75 -1.91 -7.33
C ASP A 467 -2.37 -3.28 -7.01
N ASP A 468 -2.17 -3.76 -5.77
CA ASP A 468 -2.56 -5.09 -5.31
C ASP A 468 -3.38 -5.01 -4.00
N LYS A 469 -4.36 -4.10 -3.95
CA LYS A 469 -5.24 -3.95 -2.77
C LYS A 469 -5.96 -5.28 -2.46
N PRO A 470 -6.11 -5.67 -1.18
CA PRO A 470 -5.81 -4.93 0.05
C PRO A 470 -4.39 -5.18 0.61
N ARG A 471 -3.47 -5.75 -0.18
CA ARG A 471 -2.11 -6.04 0.29
C ARG A 471 -1.38 -4.78 0.73
N GLN A 472 -0.39 -5.01 1.55
CA GLN A 472 0.51 -4.02 2.12
C GLN A 472 1.93 -4.36 1.66
N MET A 473 2.76 -3.34 1.55
CA MET A 473 4.15 -3.47 1.14
C MET A 473 5.11 -2.75 2.08
N VAL A 474 6.38 -3.15 2.05
CA VAL A 474 7.46 -2.45 2.75
C VAL A 474 7.84 -1.21 1.94
N CYS A 475 7.83 -0.03 2.58
CA CYS A 475 8.18 1.23 1.92
C CYS A 475 8.90 2.17 2.90
N TYR A 476 10.18 2.46 2.63
CA TYR A 476 10.98 3.35 3.48
C TYR A 476 10.69 4.84 3.25
N GLN A 477 10.10 5.21 2.11
CA GLN A 477 9.81 6.61 1.77
C GLN A 477 8.50 7.10 2.37
N HIS A 478 7.45 6.28 2.32
CA HIS A 478 6.09 6.66 2.72
C HIS A 478 5.45 5.70 3.71
N GLY A 479 6.12 4.58 4.03
CA GLY A 479 5.60 3.60 4.97
C GLY A 479 5.61 4.11 6.40
N LYS A 480 4.59 3.72 7.15
CA LYS A 480 4.50 4.01 8.59
C LYS A 480 5.36 3.00 9.35
N HIS A 481 6.09 3.48 10.34
CA HIS A 481 6.86 2.64 11.26
C HIS A 481 6.02 1.48 11.80
N ALA A 482 6.60 0.26 11.73
CA ALA A 482 5.97 -0.96 12.18
C ALA A 482 7.01 -1.90 12.81
N LEU A 483 6.81 -2.24 14.08
CA LEU A 483 7.73 -3.04 14.90
C LEU A 483 7.03 -4.26 15.48
N THR A 484 7.63 -5.43 15.27
CA THR A 484 7.20 -6.72 15.83
C THR A 484 8.39 -7.42 16.48
N THR A 485 8.25 -7.89 17.71
CA THR A 485 9.21 -8.84 18.30
C THR A 485 8.62 -10.24 18.27
N TRP A 486 9.46 -11.28 18.19
CA TRP A 486 9.00 -12.65 18.02
C TRP A 486 9.87 -13.65 18.77
N ARG A 487 9.31 -14.84 19.05
CA ARG A 487 10.00 -15.96 19.71
C ARG A 487 9.47 -17.29 19.19
N VAL A 488 10.35 -18.22 18.85
CA VAL A 488 9.98 -19.58 18.43
C VAL A 488 9.45 -20.37 19.63
N LEU A 489 8.45 -21.20 19.37
CA LEU A 489 7.89 -22.16 20.32
C LEU A 489 8.24 -23.59 19.93
N GLU A 490 8.06 -23.93 18.64
CA GLU A 490 8.21 -25.28 18.14
C GLU A 490 8.63 -25.24 16.66
N ARG A 491 9.44 -26.21 16.25
CA ARG A 491 9.78 -26.46 14.84
C ARG A 491 9.41 -27.90 14.51
N LYS A 492 8.58 -28.09 13.49
CA LYS A 492 8.07 -29.41 13.10
C LYS A 492 7.66 -29.42 11.63
N ASN A 493 7.98 -30.50 10.91
CA ASN A 493 7.52 -30.73 9.53
C ASN A 493 7.74 -29.54 8.57
N ASN A 494 8.92 -28.93 8.61
CA ASN A 494 9.24 -27.72 7.82
C ASN A 494 8.32 -26.53 8.11
N THR A 495 7.77 -26.44 9.31
CA THR A 495 7.01 -25.29 9.80
C THR A 495 7.52 -24.87 11.17
N THR A 496 7.35 -23.59 11.49
CA THR A 496 7.74 -23.04 12.80
C THR A 496 6.53 -22.39 13.47
N ARG A 497 6.18 -22.84 14.67
CA ARG A 497 5.22 -22.18 15.55
C ARG A 497 5.94 -21.12 16.37
N LEU A 498 5.41 -19.90 16.40
CA LEU A 498 6.06 -18.78 17.09
C LEU A 498 5.05 -17.81 17.71
N HIS A 499 5.49 -17.16 18.77
CA HIS A 499 4.82 -15.98 19.32
C HIS A 499 5.26 -14.72 18.59
N LEU A 500 4.28 -13.86 18.28
CA LEU A 500 4.45 -12.52 17.73
C LEU A 500 3.92 -11.48 18.71
N PHE A 501 4.70 -10.43 18.95
CA PHE A 501 4.40 -9.34 19.88
C PHE A 501 4.44 -8.00 19.11
N PRO A 502 3.32 -7.59 18.47
CA PRO A 502 3.27 -6.35 17.71
C PRO A 502 3.27 -5.12 18.62
N LYS A 503 4.36 -4.33 18.58
CA LYS A 503 4.49 -3.05 19.33
C LYS A 503 3.72 -1.92 18.66
N THR A 504 3.51 -2.03 17.36
CA THR A 504 2.61 -1.18 16.56
C THR A 504 1.39 -1.98 16.12
N GLY A 505 0.46 -1.37 15.39
CA GLY A 505 -0.74 -2.04 14.86
C GLY A 505 -1.06 -1.60 13.44
N ARG A 506 -0.18 -1.90 12.49
CA ARG A 506 -0.43 -1.61 11.06
C ARG A 506 -1.22 -2.75 10.42
N THR A 507 -2.02 -2.43 9.41
CA THR A 507 -2.74 -3.42 8.59
C THR A 507 -1.78 -4.50 8.11
N HIS A 508 -2.15 -5.78 8.25
CA HIS A 508 -1.34 -6.94 7.84
C HIS A 508 0.10 -6.97 8.39
N GLN A 509 0.42 -6.22 9.46
CA GLN A 509 1.81 -6.07 9.92
C GLN A 509 2.52 -7.40 10.15
N LEU A 510 1.90 -8.30 10.91
CA LEU A 510 2.45 -9.60 11.24
C LEU A 510 2.65 -10.45 10.00
N ARG A 511 1.66 -10.44 9.09
CA ARG A 511 1.67 -11.18 7.82
C ARG A 511 2.83 -10.74 6.93
N VAL A 512 3.00 -9.43 6.72
CA VAL A 512 4.10 -8.86 5.92
C VAL A 512 5.45 -9.12 6.58
N HIS A 513 5.58 -8.91 7.89
CA HIS A 513 6.83 -9.13 8.60
C HIS A 513 7.28 -10.60 8.54
N CYS A 514 6.35 -11.55 8.57
CA CYS A 514 6.69 -12.96 8.37
C CYS A 514 7.12 -13.23 6.92
N ALA A 515 6.31 -12.84 5.93
CA ALA A 515 6.52 -13.20 4.54
C ALA A 515 7.65 -12.43 3.82
N HIS A 516 7.96 -11.21 4.22
CA HIS A 516 8.90 -10.37 3.50
C HIS A 516 10.35 -10.88 3.64
N LYS A 517 11.14 -10.79 2.56
CA LYS A 517 12.54 -11.26 2.52
C LYS A 517 13.49 -10.58 3.50
N MET A 518 13.18 -9.35 3.92
CA MET A 518 13.92 -8.61 4.96
C MET A 518 13.33 -8.82 6.36
N GLY A 519 12.25 -9.59 6.49
CA GLY A 519 11.64 -10.00 7.74
C GLY A 519 12.05 -11.44 8.06
N LEU A 520 11.08 -12.33 8.31
CA LEU A 520 11.39 -13.75 8.50
C LEU A 520 11.64 -14.51 7.19
N ASN A 521 11.19 -13.95 6.05
CA ASN A 521 11.16 -14.64 4.76
C ASN A 521 10.42 -15.99 4.79
N MET A 522 9.44 -16.12 5.69
CA MET A 522 8.65 -17.32 5.91
C MET A 522 7.19 -16.90 6.08
N PRO A 523 6.33 -17.03 5.06
CA PRO A 523 4.94 -16.60 5.15
C PRO A 523 4.16 -17.43 6.17
N ILE A 524 3.10 -16.85 6.73
CA ILE A 524 2.20 -17.58 7.62
C ILE A 524 1.45 -18.65 6.80
N VAL A 525 1.33 -19.86 7.35
CA VAL A 525 0.63 -20.98 6.70
C VAL A 525 -0.84 -20.58 6.44
N GLY A 526 -1.28 -20.79 5.20
CA GLY A 526 -2.62 -20.44 4.75
C GLY A 526 -2.88 -18.95 4.53
N ASP A 527 -1.83 -18.12 4.50
CA ASP A 527 -1.94 -16.72 4.13
C ASP A 527 -2.20 -16.57 2.62
N ASP A 528 -3.46 -16.27 2.28
CA ASP A 528 -3.97 -16.10 0.92
C ASP A 528 -3.43 -14.84 0.20
N HIS A 529 -2.76 -13.95 0.93
CA HIS A 529 -2.11 -12.80 0.34
C HIS A 529 -0.61 -13.05 0.23
N TYR A 530 0.08 -13.31 1.33
CA TYR A 530 1.55 -13.26 1.35
C TYR A 530 2.22 -14.62 1.25
N GLY A 531 1.45 -15.71 1.19
CA GLY A 531 1.94 -17.06 1.06
C GLY A 531 1.03 -17.93 0.18
N LEU A 532 0.95 -19.19 0.55
CA LEU A 532 0.09 -20.18 -0.09
C LEU A 532 -1.24 -20.27 0.67
N LYS A 533 -2.34 -20.09 -0.06
CA LYS A 533 -3.69 -20.24 0.48
C LYS A 533 -3.90 -21.69 0.95
N ALA A 534 -4.56 -21.83 2.10
CA ALA A 534 -5.01 -23.11 2.65
C ALA A 534 -6.43 -22.93 3.22
N ASN A 535 -6.88 -23.85 4.07
CA ASN A 535 -8.22 -23.79 4.68
C ASN A 535 -8.43 -22.52 5.53
N ARG A 536 -7.38 -22.00 6.17
CA ARG A 536 -7.42 -20.76 6.98
C ARG A 536 -6.04 -20.15 7.17
N LEU A 537 -6.00 -18.88 7.56
CA LEU A 537 -4.79 -18.22 8.07
C LEU A 537 -4.44 -18.77 9.48
N HIS A 538 -3.21 -19.24 9.65
CA HIS A 538 -2.68 -19.71 10.93
C HIS A 538 -2.09 -18.56 11.74
N LEU A 539 -2.93 -17.57 12.04
CA LEU A 539 -2.62 -16.44 12.89
C LEU A 539 -3.78 -16.24 13.89
N HIS A 540 -3.45 -16.23 15.18
CA HIS A 540 -4.43 -16.12 16.25
C HIS A 540 -3.98 -15.09 17.30
N ALA A 541 -4.86 -14.15 17.64
CA ALA A 541 -4.69 -13.20 18.74
C ALA A 541 -4.94 -13.92 20.06
N GLU A 542 -3.94 -14.68 20.50
CA GLU A 542 -4.01 -15.63 21.61
C GLU A 542 -4.12 -14.98 22.98
N TYR A 543 -3.47 -13.84 23.19
CA TYR A 543 -3.37 -13.21 24.51
C TYR A 543 -3.48 -11.68 24.48
N LEU A 544 -4.24 -11.14 25.44
CA LEU A 544 -4.39 -9.72 25.71
C LEU A 544 -4.26 -9.41 27.21
N SER A 545 -3.56 -8.33 27.53
CA SER A 545 -3.46 -7.79 28.89
C SER A 545 -3.53 -6.26 28.86
N PHE A 546 -4.43 -5.68 29.67
CA PHE A 546 -4.73 -4.24 29.69
C PHE A 546 -5.40 -3.85 31.02
N CYS A 547 -5.54 -2.54 31.27
CA CYS A 547 -6.29 -2.07 32.45
C CYS A 547 -7.76 -1.84 32.07
N HIS A 548 -8.68 -2.30 32.90
CA HIS A 548 -10.10 -2.06 32.74
C HIS A 548 -10.38 -0.54 32.65
N PRO A 549 -11.22 -0.06 31.72
CA PRO A 549 -11.33 1.36 31.39
C PRO A 549 -11.87 2.27 32.50
N ILE A 550 -12.61 1.71 33.46
CA ILE A 550 -13.22 2.47 34.58
C ILE A 550 -12.46 2.28 35.89
N ASN A 551 -12.36 1.05 36.39
CA ASN A 551 -11.72 0.75 37.69
C ASN A 551 -10.20 0.55 37.62
N GLU A 552 -9.58 0.64 36.44
CA GLU A 552 -8.13 0.53 36.19
C GLU A 552 -7.47 -0.79 36.63
N THR A 553 -8.25 -1.81 37.02
CA THR A 553 -7.73 -3.13 37.38
C THR A 553 -7.11 -3.83 36.18
N LYS A 554 -6.00 -4.55 36.38
CA LYS A 554 -5.35 -5.30 35.31
C LYS A 554 -6.18 -6.53 34.95
N LEU A 555 -6.57 -6.65 33.69
CA LEU A 555 -7.26 -7.79 33.11
C LEU A 555 -6.34 -8.54 32.17
N VAL A 556 -6.47 -9.88 32.16
CA VAL A 556 -5.67 -10.79 31.33
C VAL A 556 -6.60 -11.82 30.71
N PHE A 557 -6.51 -12.00 29.40
CA PHE A 557 -7.31 -12.97 28.65
C PHE A 557 -6.38 -13.80 27.75
N GLU A 558 -6.64 -15.10 27.70
CA GLU A 558 -5.94 -16.04 26.83
C GLU A 558 -6.93 -17.04 26.26
N VAL A 559 -6.86 -17.26 24.94
CA VAL A 559 -7.64 -18.27 24.22
C VAL A 559 -6.67 -19.00 23.29
N ALA A 560 -6.58 -20.32 23.44
CA ALA A 560 -5.69 -21.14 22.64
C ALA A 560 -6.09 -21.12 21.15
N ALA A 561 -5.09 -21.13 20.28
CA ALA A 561 -5.33 -21.35 18.85
C ALA A 561 -5.83 -22.76 18.56
N ASP A 562 -6.64 -22.89 17.51
CA ASP A 562 -7.22 -24.14 17.01
C ASP A 562 -6.31 -24.88 16.00
N PHE A 563 -5.02 -24.54 15.96
CA PHE A 563 -4.04 -25.11 15.03
C PHE A 563 -2.69 -25.38 15.70
#